data_AF-A0A0D0AFN0-F1
#
_entry.id   AF-A0A0D0AFN0-F1
#
_cell.length_a   1.000
_cell.length_b   1.000
_cell.length_c   1.000
_cell.angle_alpha   90.00
_cell.angle_beta   90.00
_cell.angle_gamma   90.00
#
_symmetry.space_group_name_H-M   'P 1'
#
loop_
_entity.id
_entity.type
_entity.pdbx_description
1 polymer ?
#
loop_
_entity_poly.entity_id
_entity_poly.type
_entity_poly.pdbx_seq_one_letter_code
_entity_poly.pdbx_strand_id
1 'polypeptide(L)' 'LEQVEQEKQGKEAEKDKWKALQVAKRSEKASIKVEWQKLQEKHAKDVVNWVAACKELANKNVLKKDWPKKPVRPLKPK' A
#
# COMPACT_ATOMS: atom_id res chain seq x y z
N LEU A 1 -47.00 20.69 -6.75
CA LEU A 1 -45.84 21.24 -6.02
C LEU A 1 -45.12 20.13 -5.23
N GLU A 2 -45.83 19.27 -4.50
CA GLU A 2 -45.25 18.13 -3.75
C GLU A 2 -44.39 17.15 -4.58
N GLN A 3 -44.80 16.78 -5.80
CA GLN A 3 -44.01 15.85 -6.63
C GLN A 3 -42.63 16.39 -6.98
N VAL A 4 -42.52 17.70 -7.26
CA VAL A 4 -41.24 18.36 -7.57
C VAL A 4 -40.34 18.42 -6.34
N GLU A 5 -40.94 18.52 -5.14
CA GLU A 5 -40.21 18.53 -3.87
C GLU A 5 -39.67 17.15 -3.52
N GLN A 6 -40.46 16.09 -3.72
CA GLN A 6 -40.02 14.70 -3.57
C GLN A 6 -38.92 14.33 -4.58
N GLU A 7 -39.02 14.76 -5.83
CA GLU A 7 -37.98 14.54 -6.84
C GLU A 7 -36.66 15.27 -6.52
N LYS A 8 -36.73 16.46 -5.93
CA LYS A 8 -35.55 17.20 -5.47
C LYS A 8 -34.87 16.50 -4.28
N GLN A 9 -35.65 16.07 -3.29
CA GLN A 9 -35.14 15.33 -2.13
C GLN A 9 -34.51 13.99 -2.53
N GLY A 10 -35.12 13.27 -3.48
CA GLY A 10 -34.55 12.02 -4.03
C GLY A 10 -33.19 12.24 -4.70
N LYS A 11 -33.06 13.31 -5.51
CA LYS A 11 -31.81 13.67 -6.19
C LYS A 11 -30.71 14.12 -5.21
N GLU A 12 -31.05 14.81 -4.14
CA GLU A 12 -30.09 15.19 -3.08
C GLU A 12 -29.60 13.97 -2.31
N ALA A 13 -30.52 13.09 -1.88
CA ALA A 13 -30.16 11.85 -1.21
C ALA A 13 -29.27 10.94 -2.07
N GLU A 14 -29.52 10.89 -3.39
CA GLU A 14 -28.66 10.15 -4.32
C GLU A 14 -27.26 10.79 -4.42
N LYS A 15 -27.18 12.12 -4.59
CA LYS A 15 -25.89 12.84 -4.62
C LYS A 15 -25.06 12.60 -3.36
N ASP A 16 -25.70 12.59 -2.19
CA ASP A 16 -24.99 12.38 -0.92
C ASP A 16 -24.51 10.93 -0.77
N LYS A 17 -25.27 9.94 -1.25
CA LYS A 17 -24.79 8.55 -1.37
C LYS A 17 -23.57 8.46 -2.27
N TRP A 18 -23.58 9.11 -3.44
CA TRP A 18 -22.44 9.13 -4.35
C TRP A 18 -21.20 9.77 -3.74
N LYS A 19 -21.36 10.90 -3.04
CA LYS A 19 -20.26 11.54 -2.31
C LYS A 19 -19.70 10.63 -1.22
N ALA A 20 -20.56 10.00 -0.41
CA ALA A 20 -20.15 9.07 0.64
C ALA A 20 -19.35 7.88 0.06
N LEU A 21 -19.83 7.30 -1.05
CA LEU A 21 -19.12 6.22 -1.75
C LEU A 21 -17.75 6.67 -2.28
N GLN A 22 -17.63 7.89 -2.81
CA GLN A 22 -16.35 8.43 -3.25
C GLN A 22 -15.38 8.63 -2.08
N VAL A 23 -15.87 9.15 -0.95
CA VAL A 23 -15.06 9.34 0.26
C VAL A 23 -14.58 7.99 0.79
N ALA A 24 -15.46 6.98 0.88
CA ALA A 24 -15.09 5.63 1.30
C ALA A 24 -14.02 5.02 0.38
N LYS A 25 -14.20 5.09 -0.95
CA LYS A 25 -13.20 4.62 -1.92
C LYS A 25 -11.87 5.35 -1.82
N ARG A 26 -11.87 6.66 -1.52
CA ARG A 26 -10.63 7.43 -1.31
C ARG A 26 -9.92 7.01 -0.03
N SER A 27 -10.67 6.79 1.05
CA SER A 27 -10.14 6.33 2.34
C SER A 27 -9.49 4.96 2.21
N GLU A 28 -10.16 4.00 1.56
CA GLU A 28 -9.63 2.65 1.31
C GLU A 28 -8.32 2.71 0.50
N LYS A 29 -8.30 3.48 -0.60
CA LYS A 29 -7.08 3.71 -1.41
C LYS A 29 -5.96 4.36 -0.61
N ALA A 30 -6.28 5.27 0.31
CA ALA A 30 -5.30 5.93 1.16
C ALA A 30 -4.67 4.93 2.15
N SER A 31 -5.48 4.08 2.80
CA SER A 31 -5.00 3.03 3.69
C SER A 31 -4.09 2.03 2.96
N ILE A 32 -4.49 1.57 1.78
CA ILE A 32 -3.67 0.70 0.92
C ILE A 32 -2.34 1.37 0.56
N LYS A 33 -2.34 2.68 0.27
CA LYS A 33 -1.13 3.44 -0.07
C LYS A 33 -0.18 3.54 1.13
N VAL A 34 -0.70 3.81 2.32
CA VAL A 34 0.11 3.90 3.55
C VAL A 34 0.75 2.55 3.86
N GLU A 35 -0.01 1.46 3.82
CA GLU A 35 0.53 0.11 4.05
C GLU A 35 1.56 -0.27 2.98
N TRP A 36 1.30 0.10 1.72
CA TRP A 36 2.27 -0.11 0.65
C TRP A 36 3.58 0.64 0.87
N GLN A 37 3.52 1.90 1.32
CA GLN A 37 4.73 2.67 1.64
C GLN A 37 5.53 2.02 2.78
N LYS A 38 4.87 1.59 3.86
CA LYS A 38 5.54 0.86 4.96
C LYS A 38 6.23 -0.41 4.48
N LEU A 39 5.59 -1.18 3.59
CA LEU A 39 6.18 -2.39 3.00
C LEU A 39 7.40 -2.06 2.14
N GLN A 40 7.35 -0.98 1.35
CA GLN A 40 8.48 -0.53 0.55
C GLN A 40 9.66 -0.09 1.42
N GLU A 41 9.40 0.68 2.48
CA GLU A 41 10.43 1.13 3.43
C GLU A 41 11.08 -0.05 4.15
N LYS A 42 10.26 -1.00 4.62
CA LYS A 42 10.77 -2.23 5.24
C LYS A 42 11.65 -3.02 4.27
N HIS A 43 11.19 -3.23 3.05
CA HIS A 43 11.97 -3.94 2.04
C HIS A 43 13.29 -3.23 1.72
N ALA A 44 13.29 -1.89 1.64
CA ALA A 44 14.51 -1.13 1.43
C ALA A 44 15.51 -1.34 2.57
N LYS A 45 15.06 -1.31 3.84
CA LYS A 45 15.89 -1.61 5.01
C LYS A 45 16.43 -3.04 4.96
N ASP A 46 15.59 -4.02 4.63
CA ASP A 46 15.97 -5.42 4.52
C ASP A 46 17.04 -5.63 3.44
N VAL A 47 16.91 -4.94 2.30
CA VAL A 47 17.91 -5.00 1.21
C VAL A 47 19.23 -4.36 1.64
N VAL A 48 19.22 -3.21 2.32
CA VAL A 48 20.44 -2.59 2.85
C VAL A 48 21.16 -3.52 3.82
N ASN A 49 20.41 -4.11 4.76
CA ASN A 49 20.95 -5.06 5.74
C ASN A 49 21.51 -6.31 5.04
N TRP A 50 20.79 -6.83 4.04
CA TRP A 50 21.25 -7.96 3.25
C TRP A 50 22.55 -7.66 2.50
N VAL A 51 22.68 -6.49 1.88
CA VAL A 51 23.91 -6.06 1.21
C VAL A 51 25.06 -5.95 2.21
N ALA A 52 24.82 -5.39 3.40
CA ALA A 52 25.83 -5.29 4.45
C ALA A 52 26.32 -6.69 4.89
N ALA A 53 25.41 -7.62 5.19
CA ALA A 53 25.75 -8.99 5.54
C ALA A 53 26.53 -9.70 4.43
N CYS A 54 26.14 -9.52 3.16
CA CYS A 54 26.87 -10.07 2.03
C CYS A 54 28.30 -9.52 1.92
N LYS A 55 28.51 -8.22 2.19
CA LYS A 55 29.85 -7.61 2.21
C LYS A 55 30.72 -8.19 3.34
N GLU A 56 30.15 -8.39 4.53
CA GLU A 56 30.88 -9.01 5.64
C GLU A 56 31.28 -10.45 5.33
N LEU A 57 30.39 -11.23 4.70
CA LEU A 57 30.68 -12.59 4.27
C LEU A 57 31.74 -12.64 3.17
N ALA A 58 31.72 -11.67 2.24
CA ALA A 58 32.76 -11.51 1.23
C ALA A 58 34.14 -11.26 1.87
N ASN A 59 34.22 -10.38 2.86
CA ASN A 59 35.47 -10.10 3.59
C ASN A 59 35.99 -11.33 4.35
N LYS A 60 35.09 -12.23 4.75
CA LYS A 60 35.42 -13.51 5.40
C LYS A 60 35.71 -14.65 4.41
N ASN A 61 35.76 -14.37 3.10
CA ASN A 61 35.91 -15.37 2.02
C ASN A 61 34.85 -16.49 2.05
N VAL A 62 33.66 -16.23 2.58
CA VAL A 62 32.56 -17.20 2.59
C VAL A 62 32.05 -17.36 1.16
N LEU A 63 31.87 -18.61 0.72
CA LEU A 63 31.38 -18.91 -0.63
C LEU A 63 29.97 -18.33 -0.82
N LYS A 64 29.73 -17.75 -2.00
CA LYS A 64 28.45 -17.10 -2.33
C LYS A 64 27.22 -18.00 -2.21
N LYS A 65 27.39 -19.32 -2.32
CA LYS A 65 26.31 -20.31 -2.14
C LYS A 65 25.76 -20.33 -0.71
N ASP A 66 26.58 -19.93 0.26
CA ASP A 66 26.25 -19.91 1.69
C ASP A 66 25.78 -18.52 2.15
N TRP A 67 25.66 -17.56 1.22
CA TRP A 67 25.18 -16.22 1.53
C TRP A 67 23.66 -16.23 1.77
N PRO A 68 23.14 -15.31 2.60
CA PRO A 68 21.71 -15.18 2.80
C PRO A 68 21.02 -14.90 1.45
N LYS A 69 19.79 -15.38 1.30
CA LYS A 69 18.98 -15.09 0.12
C LYS A 69 18.56 -13.62 0.11
N LYS A 70 18.49 -13.04 -1.09
CA LYS A 70 18.02 -11.67 -1.27
C LYS A 70 16.56 -11.54 -0.79
N PRO A 71 16.21 -10.46 -0.05
CA PRO A 71 14.83 -10.20 0.33
C PRO A 71 13.90 -10.15 -0.89
N VAL A 72 12.71 -10.74 -0.75
CA VAL A 72 11.70 -10.75 -1.80
C VAL A 72 11.00 -9.39 -1.85
N ARG A 73 10.79 -8.87 -3.06
CA ARG A 73 10.06 -7.61 -3.25
C ARG A 73 8.60 -7.79 -2.82
N PRO A 74 8.05 -6.94 -1.93
CA PRO A 74 6.66 -7.05 -1.51
C PRO A 74 5.72 -6.77 -2.69
N LEU A 75 4.52 -7.36 -2.64
CA LEU A 75 3.43 -7.05 -3.56
C LEU A 75 2.52 -5.98 -2.96
N LYS A 76 1.91 -5.16 -3.82
CA LYS A 76 0.99 -4.12 -3.37
C LYS A 76 -0.26 -4.76 -2.77
N PRO A 77 -0.70 -4.36 -1.56
CA PRO A 77 -1.95 -4.83 -0.98
C PRO A 77 -3.15 -4.43 -1.85
N LYS A 78 -4.18 -5.28 -1.85
CA LYS A 78 -5.42 -5.10 -2.62
C LYS A 78 -6.43 -4.30 -1.84
#